data_AF-T2GI16-F1
#
_entry.id   AF-T2GI16-F1
#
_cell.length_a   1.000
_cell.length_b   1.000
_cell.length_c   1.000
_cell.angle_alpha   90.00
_cell.angle_beta   90.00
_cell.angle_gamma   90.00
#
_symmetry.space_group_name_H-M   'P 1'
#
loop_
_entity.id
_entity.type
_entity.pdbx_description
1 polymer ?
#
loop_
_entity_poly.entity_id
_entity_poly.type
_entity_poly.pdbx_seq_one_letter_code
_entity_poly.pdbx_strand_id
1 'polypeptide(L)'
;MYVKWIVMIPPLLTLYFSARILLNNLRYDEAFLGMLFSKMDETAILISVFAVSMIVFSATRVMDLIDLFWPIPGNDEIIAAMIWLVDLIFVYIFYRVATLTVPGEKNI
;
A
#
# COMPACT_ATOMS: atom_id res chain seq x y z
N MET A 1 10.38 26.54 1.46
CA MET A 1 11.39 25.63 2.06
C MET A 1 10.78 24.51 2.93
N TYR A 2 9.58 24.67 3.51
CA TYR A 2 8.89 23.63 4.30
C TYR A 2 8.17 22.52 3.49
N VAL A 3 7.82 22.79 2.23
CA VAL A 3 7.00 21.88 1.41
C VAL A 3 7.71 20.55 1.08
N LYS A 4 9.06 20.54 1.04
CA LYS A 4 9.86 19.35 0.66
C LYS A 4 9.71 18.18 1.65
N TRP A 5 9.45 18.46 2.93
CA TRP A 5 9.29 17.41 3.94
C TRP A 5 7.95 16.68 3.83
N ILE A 6 6.89 17.37 3.39
CA ILE A 6 5.57 16.76 3.21
C ILE A 6 5.60 15.69 2.12
N VAL A 7 6.43 15.86 1.09
CA VAL A 7 6.60 14.89 0.00
C VAL A 7 7.34 13.62 0.46
N MET A 8 8.05 13.66 1.60
CA MET A 8 8.69 12.49 2.20
C MET A 8 7.75 11.67 3.10
N ILE A 9 6.60 12.22 3.49
CA ILE A 9 5.62 11.54 4.35
C ILE A 9 5.02 10.31 3.63
N PRO A 10 4.57 10.39 2.36
CA PRO A 10 4.00 9.24 1.66
C PRO A 10 4.95 8.04 1.58
N PRO A 11 6.20 8.17 1.07
CA PRO A 11 7.13 7.02 1.02
C PRO A 11 7.41 6.37 2.37
N LEU A 12 7.48 7.17 3.45
CA LEU A 12 7.67 6.66 4.82
C LEU A 12 6.45 5.90 5.33
N LEU A 13 5.24 6.39 5.01
CA LEU A 13 4.00 5.69 5.32
C LEU A 13 3.88 4.39 4.53
N THR A 14 4.18 4.40 3.22
CA THR A 14 4.22 3.20 2.40
C THR A 14 5.13 2.14 3.04
N LEU A 15 6.35 2.53 3.43
CA LEU A 15 7.32 1.61 4.04
C LEU A 15 6.84 1.09 5.40
N TYR A 16 6.24 1.94 6.23
CA TYR A 16 5.67 1.55 7.52
C TYR A 16 4.51 0.56 7.37
N PHE A 17 3.58 0.81 6.45
CA PHE A 17 2.46 -0.10 6.20
C PHE A 17 2.95 -1.42 5.60
N SER A 18 3.89 -1.41 4.64
CA SER A 18 4.48 -2.64 4.12
C SER A 18 5.17 -3.45 5.22
N ALA A 19 5.94 -2.80 6.10
CA ALA A 19 6.59 -3.48 7.23
C ALA A 19 5.59 -4.05 8.23
N ARG A 20 4.48 -3.35 8.52
CA ARG A 20 3.43 -3.86 9.42
C ARG A 20 2.65 -5.04 8.82
N ILE A 21 2.41 -5.07 7.51
CA ILE A 21 1.83 -6.24 6.82
C ILE A 21 2.79 -7.42 6.97
N LEU A 22 4.08 -7.22 6.69
CA LEU A 22 5.08 -8.28 6.77
C LEU A 22 5.16 -8.86 8.20
N LEU A 23 5.24 -8.00 9.21
CA LEU A 23 5.30 -8.42 10.62
C LEU A 23 4.01 -9.12 11.09
N ASN A 24 2.84 -8.68 10.62
CA ASN A 24 1.58 -9.37 10.90
C ASN A 24 1.53 -10.75 10.22
N ASN A 25 1.99 -10.88 8.98
CA ASN A 25 2.06 -12.16 8.30
C ASN A 25 2.97 -13.13 9.07
N LEU A 26 4.21 -12.71 9.37
CA LEU A 26 5.19 -13.51 10.11
C LEU A 26 4.71 -13.95 11.51
N ARG A 27 3.89 -13.12 12.17
CA ARG A 27 3.37 -13.44 13.52
C ARG A 27 2.19 -14.42 13.49
N TYR A 28 1.46 -14.47 12.38
CA TYR A 28 0.22 -15.23 12.25
C TYR A 28 0.27 -16.23 11.10
N ASP A 29 1.45 -16.65 10.60
CA ASP A 29 1.64 -17.36 9.33
C ASP A 29 0.59 -18.46 9.02
N GLU A 30 0.19 -19.27 10.00
CA GLU A 30 -0.83 -20.31 9.82
C GLU A 30 -2.28 -19.79 9.98
N ALA A 31 -2.53 -18.86 10.92
CA ALA A 31 -3.84 -18.30 11.21
C ALA A 31 -4.27 -17.22 10.19
N PHE A 32 -3.32 -16.48 9.63
CA PHE A 32 -3.50 -15.44 8.62
C PHE A 32 -3.90 -16.05 7.28
N LEU A 33 -3.18 -17.09 6.83
CA LEU A 33 -3.57 -17.85 5.65
C LEU A 33 -4.93 -18.52 5.85
N GLY A 34 -5.16 -19.15 7.01
CA GLY A 34 -6.46 -19.74 7.36
C GLY A 34 -7.63 -18.74 7.35
N MET A 35 -7.43 -17.53 7.88
CA MET A 35 -8.45 -16.46 7.87
C MET A 35 -8.64 -15.83 6.49
N LEU A 36 -7.56 -15.63 5.72
CA LEU A 36 -7.64 -15.17 4.33
C LEU A 36 -8.38 -16.17 3.42
N PHE A 37 -8.15 -17.47 3.60
CA PHE A 37 -8.83 -18.52 2.86
C PHE A 37 -10.29 -18.70 3.30
N SER A 38 -10.66 -18.32 4.53
CA SER A 38 -12.06 -18.32 4.97
C SER A 38 -12.94 -17.31 4.23
N LYS A 39 -12.34 -16.25 3.67
CA LYS A 39 -13.01 -15.23 2.84
C LYS A 39 -12.30 -15.03 1.50
N MET A 40 -12.11 -16.12 0.76
CA MET A 40 -11.37 -16.14 -0.51
C MET A 40 -11.77 -15.04 -1.50
N ASP A 41 -13.07 -14.76 -1.66
CA ASP A 41 -13.53 -13.75 -2.63
C ASP A 41 -13.11 -12.32 -2.24
N GLU A 42 -13.29 -11.93 -0.97
CA GLU A 42 -12.85 -10.62 -0.46
C GLU A 42 -11.32 -10.49 -0.52
N THR A 43 -10.61 -11.56 -0.17
CA THR A 43 -9.15 -11.63 -0.24
C THR A 43 -8.64 -11.47 -1.68
N ALA A 44 -9.24 -12.17 -2.64
CA ALA A 44 -8.85 -12.12 -4.05
C ALA A 44 -9.02 -10.70 -4.63
N ILE A 45 -10.09 -10.01 -4.25
CA ILE A 45 -10.30 -8.61 -4.63
C ILE A 45 -9.22 -7.72 -4.01
N LEU A 46 -8.92 -7.87 -2.72
CA LEU A 46 -7.89 -7.08 -2.05
C LEU A 46 -6.50 -7.28 -2.66
N ILE A 47 -6.14 -8.53 -2.98
CA ILE A 47 -4.88 -8.85 -3.66
C ILE A 47 -4.83 -8.25 -5.06
N SER A 48 -5.94 -8.28 -5.80
CA SER A 48 -6.02 -7.70 -7.14
C SER A 48 -5.86 -6.17 -7.10
N VAL A 49 -6.52 -5.50 -6.17
CA VAL A 49 -6.39 -4.04 -5.96
C VAL A 49 -4.97 -3.69 -5.51
N PHE A 50 -4.36 -4.51 -4.65
CA PHE A 50 -2.95 -4.35 -4.27
C PHE A 50 -2.01 -4.47 -5.48
N ALA A 51 -2.19 -5.50 -6.31
CA ALA A 51 -1.37 -5.72 -7.50
C ALA A 51 -1.45 -4.56 -8.49
N VAL A 52 -2.66 -4.05 -8.77
CA VAL A 52 -2.85 -2.88 -9.63
C VAL A 52 -2.17 -1.64 -9.04
N SER A 53 -2.29 -1.43 -7.72
CA SER A 53 -1.65 -0.29 -7.05
C SER A 53 -0.12 -0.35 -7.12
N MET A 54 0.46 -1.55 -7.03
CA MET A 54 1.90 -1.76 -7.21
C MET A 54 2.36 -1.50 -8.64
N ILE A 55 1.54 -1.82 -9.66
CA ILE A 55 1.84 -1.48 -11.06
C ILE A 55 1.86 0.04 -11.25
N VAL A 56 0.87 0.74 -10.68
CA VAL A 56 0.80 2.22 -10.72
C VAL A 56 2.03 2.83 -10.04
N PHE A 57 2.41 2.32 -8.87
CA PHE A 57 3.63 2.76 -8.17
C PHE A 57 4.91 2.46 -8.95
N SER A 58 4.98 1.33 -9.66
CA SER A 58 6.12 1.02 -10.53
C SER A 58 6.21 2.00 -11.71
N ALA A 59 5.07 2.36 -12.30
CA ALA A 59 5.02 3.33 -13.38
C ALA A 59 5.54 4.71 -12.95
N THR A 60 5.26 5.16 -11.72
CA THR A 60 5.82 6.43 -11.22
C THR A 60 7.34 6.38 -11.08
N ARG A 61 7.93 5.22 -10.74
CA ARG A 61 9.39 5.04 -10.72
C ARG A 61 10.01 5.06 -12.11
N VAL A 62 9.30 4.54 -13.12
CA VAL A 62 9.74 4.67 -14.51
C VAL A 62 9.67 6.14 -14.96
N MET A 63 8.65 6.89 -14.53
CA MET A 63 8.55 8.33 -14.82
C MET A 63 9.66 9.14 -14.15
N ASP A 64 10.02 8.83 -12.89
CA ASP A 64 11.21 9.40 -12.21
C ASP A 64 12.49 9.15 -13.05
N LEU A 65 12.67 7.93 -13.56
CA LEU A 65 13.85 7.57 -14.35
C LEU A 65 13.90 8.27 -15.70
N ILE A 66 12.75 8.45 -16.37
CA ILE A 66 12.66 9.17 -17.64
C ILE A 66 12.99 10.65 -17.44
N ASP A 67 12.53 11.24 -16.32
CA ASP A 67 12.75 12.66 -16.00
C ASP A 67 14.24 13.01 -15.90
N LEU A 68 15.07 12.06 -15.45
CA LEU A 68 16.53 12.21 -15.38
C LEU A 68 17.18 12.44 -16.75
N PHE A 69 16.59 11.91 -17.82
CA PHE A 69 17.11 12.05 -19.19
C PHE A 69 16.40 13.14 -19.98
N TRP A 70 15.12 13.37 -19.67
CA TRP A 70 14.30 14.39 -20.31
C TRP A 70 13.39 15.04 -19.27
N PRO A 71 13.75 16.23 -18.74
CA PRO A 71 12.95 16.86 -17.70
C PRO A 71 11.60 17.29 -18.26
N ILE A 72 10.53 16.73 -17.70
CA ILE A 72 9.15 17.00 -18.09
C ILE A 72 8.56 18.02 -17.09
N PRO A 73 8.12 19.21 -17.53
CA PRO A 73 7.51 20.18 -16.63
C PRO A 73 6.25 19.60 -15.96
N GLY A 74 6.19 19.67 -14.63
CA GLY A 74 5.03 19.20 -13.85
C GLY A 74 5.03 17.71 -13.51
N ASN A 75 6.09 16.96 -13.87
CA ASN A 75 6.17 15.52 -13.65
C ASN A 75 6.25 15.17 -12.16
N ASP A 76 7.01 15.93 -11.38
CA ASP A 76 7.14 15.77 -9.93
C ASP A 76 5.77 15.85 -9.21
N GLU A 77 4.91 16.80 -9.60
CA GLU A 77 3.58 16.95 -9.01
C GLU A 77 2.64 15.79 -9.39
N ILE A 78 2.74 15.30 -10.63
CA ILE A 78 1.96 14.14 -11.11
C ILE A 78 2.39 12.88 -10.35
N ILE A 79 3.70 12.64 -10.24
CA ILE A 79 4.28 11.51 -9.51
C ILE A 79 3.85 11.58 -8.04
N ALA A 80 3.94 12.74 -7.41
CA ALA A 80 3.51 12.93 -6.02
C ALA A 80 2.01 12.61 -5.84
N ALA A 81 1.14 13.10 -6.73
CA ALA A 81 -0.30 12.82 -6.68
C ALA A 81 -0.62 11.32 -6.85
N MET A 82 0.09 10.64 -7.75
CA MET A 82 -0.06 9.20 -7.96
C MET A 82 0.40 8.39 -6.74
N ILE A 83 1.51 8.77 -6.11
CA ILE A 83 1.98 8.14 -4.87
C ILE A 83 0.96 8.31 -3.74
N TRP A 84 0.42 9.52 -3.57
CA TRP A 84 -0.64 9.78 -2.57
C TRP A 84 -1.87 8.92 -2.78
N LEU A 85 -2.27 8.72 -4.04
CA LEU A 85 -3.42 7.87 -4.38
C LEU A 85 -3.14 6.40 -4.04
N VAL A 86 -1.93 5.89 -4.33
CA VAL A 86 -1.51 4.53 -3.96
C VAL A 86 -1.52 4.35 -2.43
N ASP A 87 -1.03 5.34 -1.68
CA ASP A 87 -1.02 5.26 -0.22
C ASP A 87 -2.43 5.21 0.38
N LEU A 88 -3.38 5.97 -0.16
CA LEU A 88 -4.80 5.88 0.26
C LEU A 88 -5.36 4.49 0.02
N ILE A 89 -5.03 3.87 -1.10
CA ILE A 89 -5.46 2.50 -1.42
C ILE A 89 -4.82 1.50 -0.45
N PHE A 90 -3.54 1.66 -0.12
CA PHE A 90 -2.87 0.80 0.85
C PHE A 90 -3.42 0.95 2.26
N VAL A 91 -3.75 2.17 2.71
CA VAL A 91 -4.44 2.36 4.00
C VAL A 91 -5.78 1.62 4.00
N TYR A 92 -6.55 1.70 2.92
CA TYR A 92 -7.81 0.97 2.79
C TYR A 92 -7.63 -0.55 2.83
N ILE A 93 -6.68 -1.09 2.07
CA ILE A 93 -6.37 -2.54 2.07
C ILE A 93 -5.92 -2.97 3.46
N PHE A 94 -5.02 -2.20 4.09
CA PHE A 94 -4.50 -2.50 5.42
C PHE A 94 -5.62 -2.51 6.46
N TYR A 95 -6.49 -1.50 6.45
CA TYR A 95 -7.66 -1.44 7.31
C TYR A 95 -8.55 -2.66 7.11
N ARG A 96 -8.88 -3.00 5.86
CA ARG A 96 -9.73 -4.17 5.56
C ARG A 96 -9.09 -5.47 6.02
N VAL A 97 -7.82 -5.70 5.71
CA VAL A 97 -7.08 -6.89 6.18
C VAL A 97 -7.01 -6.94 7.70
N ALA A 98 -6.78 -5.81 8.38
CA ALA A 98 -6.79 -5.74 9.83
C ALA A 98 -8.18 -6.09 10.39
N THR A 99 -9.27 -5.55 9.85
CA THR A 99 -10.63 -5.90 10.30
C THR A 99 -11.00 -7.36 10.06
N LEU A 100 -10.42 -8.00 9.04
CA LEU A 100 -10.66 -9.41 8.74
C LEU A 100 -9.81 -10.35 9.60
N THR A 101 -8.66 -9.89 10.09
CA THR A 101 -7.70 -10.69 10.87
C THR A 101 -7.78 -10.46 12.37
N VAL A 102 -8.47 -9.41 12.83
CA VAL A 102 -8.83 -9.26 14.24
C VAL A 102 -9.80 -10.40 14.62
N PRO A 103 -9.42 -11.31 15.54
CA PRO A 103 -10.36 -12.31 16.03
C PRO A 103 -11.53 -11.56 16.66
N GLY A 104 -12.75 -11.79 16.16
CA GLY A 104 -13.94 -11.26 16.81
C GLY A 104 -13.88 -11.64 18.28
N GLU A 105 -13.91 -10.65 19.17
CA GLU A 105 -14.03 -10.90 20.60
C GLU A 105 -15.19 -11.88 20.76
N LYS A 106 -14.87 -13.13 21.14
CA LYS A 106 -15.86 -14.01 21.71
C LYS A 106 -16.35 -13.26 22.94
N ASN A 107 -17.55 -12.68 22.84
CA ASN A 107 -18.31 -12.25 24.00
C ASN A 107 -18.36 -13.45 24.94
N ILE A 108 -17.52 -13.42 25.98
CA ILE A 108 -17.63 -14.23 27.19
C ILE A 108 -18.44 -13.39 28.17
#